data_AF-A0A4Q3JUI4-F1
#
_entry.id   AF-A0A4Q3JUI4-F1
#
_cell.length_a   1.000
_cell.length_b   1.000
_cell.length_c   1.000
_cell.angle_alpha   90.00
_cell.angle_beta   90.00
_cell.angle_gamma   90.00
#
_symmetry.space_group_name_H-M   'P 1'
#
loop_
_entity.id
_entity.type
_entity.pdbx_description
1 polymer ?
#
loop_
_entity_poly.entity_id
_entity_poly.type
_entity_poly.pdbx_seq_one_letter_code
_entity_poly.pdbx_strand_id
1 'polypeptide(L)'
;GWEGSFLTDPALLDGGLQLARLWGLRTLGRPSLPTRIGALVVHVPGLAAGSLRCLLRSRAPSEHRTVSDLSFVDPAGRLVAELRDVEMHMLAPSEPATTTSNV
;
A
#
# COMPACT_ATOMS: atom_id res chain seq x y z
N GLY A 1 -8.22 -2.67 20.72
CA GLY A 1 -8.57 -2.08 19.41
C GLY A 1 -8.88 -0.62 19.62
N TRP A 2 -9.07 0.15 18.55
CA TRP A 2 -9.61 1.50 18.67
C TRP A 2 -11.14 1.39 18.82
N GLU A 3 -11.73 2.14 19.74
CA GLU A 3 -13.18 2.17 19.94
C GLU A 3 -13.79 3.37 19.20
N GLY A 4 -15.05 3.24 18.77
CA GLY A 4 -15.83 4.34 18.19
C GLY A 4 -16.32 4.11 16.76
N SER A 5 -16.94 5.14 16.19
CA SER A 5 -17.39 5.14 14.80
C SER A 5 -16.19 5.39 13.89
N PHE A 6 -15.85 4.40 13.07
CA PHE A 6 -14.75 4.51 12.12
C PHE A 6 -15.20 5.18 10.83
N LEU A 7 -14.41 6.13 10.35
CA LEU A 7 -14.60 6.68 9.01
C LEU A 7 -14.34 5.60 7.94
N THR A 8 -13.35 4.74 8.15
CA THR A 8 -12.95 3.66 7.25
C THR A 8 -12.26 2.56 8.05
N ASP A 9 -12.13 1.38 7.46
CA ASP A 9 -11.36 0.27 8.02
C ASP A 9 -9.83 0.51 7.88
N PRO A 10 -9.08 0.69 8.99
CA PRO A 10 -7.64 0.91 8.91
C PRO A 10 -6.87 -0.32 8.41
N ALA A 11 -7.34 -1.53 8.72
CA ALA A 11 -6.68 -2.77 8.29
C ALA A 11 -6.85 -2.98 6.79
N LEU A 12 -8.00 -2.60 6.23
CA LEU A 12 -8.24 -2.58 4.79
C LEU A 12 -7.22 -1.67 4.08
N LEU A 13 -7.05 -0.44 4.57
CA LEU A 13 -6.12 0.52 3.96
C LEU A 13 -4.67 0.05 4.07
N ASP A 14 -4.26 -0.45 5.23
CA ASP A 14 -2.91 -0.99 5.44
C ASP A 14 -2.63 -2.19 4.53
N GLY A 15 -3.60 -3.11 4.39
CA GLY A 15 -3.49 -4.22 3.44
C GLY A 15 -3.28 -3.76 1.99
N GLY A 16 -3.91 -2.65 1.59
CA GLY A 16 -3.63 -2.00 0.31
C GLY A 16 -2.21 -1.45 0.21
N LEU A 17 -1.71 -0.75 1.23
CA LEU A 17 -0.33 -0.24 1.26
C LEU A 17 0.69 -1.38 1.24
N GLN A 18 0.40 -2.50 1.88
CA GLN A 18 1.20 -3.72 1.79
C GLN A 18 1.22 -4.28 0.35
N LEU A 19 0.09 -4.29 -0.36
CA LEU A 19 0.05 -4.66 -1.78
C LEU A 19 0.89 -3.71 -2.64
N ALA A 20 0.83 -2.39 -2.40
CA ALA A 20 1.68 -1.42 -3.10
C ALA A 20 3.17 -1.65 -2.83
N ARG A 21 3.53 -2.02 -1.59
CA ARG A 21 4.89 -2.39 -1.23
C ARG A 21 5.35 -3.66 -1.96
N LEU A 22 4.51 -4.69 -2.05
CA LEU A 22 4.80 -5.92 -2.79
C LEU A 22 4.97 -5.65 -4.29
N TRP A 23 4.13 -4.79 -4.85
CA TRP A 23 4.27 -4.35 -6.24
C TRP A 23 5.61 -3.65 -6.48
N GLY A 24 5.99 -2.71 -5.61
CA GLY A 24 7.28 -2.01 -5.68
C GLY A 24 8.47 -2.97 -5.55
N LEU A 25 8.41 -3.92 -4.61
CA LEU A 25 9.43 -4.95 -4.45
C LEU A 25 9.58 -5.81 -5.71
N ARG A 26 8.47 -6.19 -6.35
CA ARG A 26 8.48 -6.97 -7.59
C ARG A 26 8.95 -6.18 -8.80
N THR A 27 8.71 -4.86 -8.82
CA THR A 27 9.02 -3.99 -9.97
C THR A 27 10.44 -3.45 -9.92
N LEU A 28 10.94 -3.09 -8.73
CA LEU A 28 12.23 -2.41 -8.53
C LEU A 28 13.22 -3.20 -7.67
N GLY A 29 12.85 -4.39 -7.19
CA GLY A 29 13.74 -5.27 -6.41
C GLY A 29 14.12 -4.75 -5.03
N ARG A 30 13.51 -3.66 -4.55
CA ARG A 30 13.85 -2.99 -3.30
C ARG A 30 12.65 -2.85 -2.37
N PRO A 31 12.85 -2.97 -1.05
CA PRO A 31 11.81 -2.63 -0.09
C PRO A 31 11.49 -1.13 -0.17
N SER A 32 10.24 -0.78 0.10
CA SER A 32 9.76 0.60 0.07
C SER A 32 8.85 0.91 1.26
N LEU A 33 8.67 2.20 1.52
CA LEU A 33 7.72 2.72 2.50
C LEU A 33 6.74 3.69 1.83
N PRO A 34 5.48 3.74 2.30
CA PRO A 34 4.55 4.79 1.91
C PRO A 34 5.05 6.13 2.45
N THR A 35 5.01 7.14 1.60
CA THR A 35 5.50 8.50 1.93
C THR A 35 4.48 9.58 1.62
N ARG A 36 3.53 9.28 0.74
CA ARG A 36 2.43 10.17 0.40
C ARG A 36 1.20 9.36 0.01
N ILE A 37 0.04 9.87 0.41
CA ILE A 37 -1.27 9.50 -0.10
C ILE A 37 -1.85 10.80 -0.63
N GLY A 38 -2.14 10.89 -1.93
CA GLY A 38 -2.73 12.11 -2.50
C GLY A 38 -4.16 12.34 -2.06
N ALA A 39 -4.97 11.27 -2.02
CA ALA A 39 -6.30 11.29 -1.44
C ALA A 39 -6.72 9.93 -0.90
N LEU A 40 -7.51 9.95 0.18
CA LEU A 40 -8.37 8.85 0.59
C LEU A 40 -9.80 9.24 0.23
N VAL A 41 -10.48 8.41 -0.57
CA VAL A 41 -11.90 8.57 -0.89
C VAL A 41 -12.66 7.42 -0.26
N VAL A 42 -13.57 7.75 0.66
CA VAL A 42 -14.42 6.75 1.34
C VAL A 42 -15.82 6.83 0.74
N HIS A 43 -16.27 5.72 0.17
CA HIS A 43 -17.62 5.59 -0.40
C HIS A 43 -18.58 4.90 0.56
N VAL A 44 -18.03 4.01 1.40
CA VAL A 44 -18.78 3.24 2.40
C VAL A 44 -18.06 3.37 3.74
N PRO A 45 -18.58 4.18 4.68
CA PRO A 45 -17.91 4.39 5.95
C PRO A 45 -18.03 3.18 6.87
N GLY A 46 -17.10 3.09 7.83
CA GLY A 46 -17.05 2.03 8.82
C GLY A 46 -16.04 0.93 8.51
N LEU A 47 -16.11 -0.13 9.31
CA LEU A 47 -15.27 -1.31 9.14
C LEU A 47 -15.74 -2.13 7.94
N ALA A 48 -14.80 -2.77 7.25
CA ALA A 48 -15.12 -3.60 6.11
C ALA A 48 -15.81 -4.88 6.58
N ALA A 49 -16.91 -5.24 5.92
CA ALA A 49 -17.61 -6.49 6.18
C ALA A 49 -17.11 -7.57 5.21
N GLY A 50 -16.50 -8.62 5.75
CA GLY A 50 -16.01 -9.75 4.95
C GLY A 50 -14.80 -9.41 4.07
N SER A 51 -14.56 -10.24 3.06
CA SER A 51 -13.41 -10.09 2.16
C SER A 51 -13.70 -9.11 1.02
N LEU A 52 -12.76 -8.18 0.79
CA LEU A 52 -12.79 -7.25 -0.33
C LEU A 52 -11.67 -7.59 -1.31
N ARG A 53 -11.86 -7.21 -2.57
CA ARG A 53 -10.80 -7.22 -3.59
C ARG A 53 -10.07 -5.87 -3.57
N CYS A 54 -8.75 -5.91 -3.43
CA CYS A 54 -7.89 -4.74 -3.62
C CYS A 54 -7.32 -4.77 -5.05
N LEU A 55 -7.61 -3.74 -5.83
CA LEU A 55 -7.08 -3.55 -7.18
C LEU A 55 -6.01 -2.46 -7.13
N LEU A 56 -4.83 -2.75 -7.66
CA LEU A 56 -3.74 -1.78 -7.76
C LEU A 56 -3.53 -1.41 -9.24
N ARG A 57 -3.59 -0.11 -9.54
CA ARG A 57 -3.23 0.44 -10.84
C ARG A 57 -1.99 1.29 -10.69
N SER A 58 -0.87 0.80 -11.20
CA SER A 58 0.41 1.51 -11.14
C SER A 58 0.63 2.39 -12.37
N ARG A 59 1.36 3.48 -12.19
CA ARG A 59 1.94 4.27 -13.29
C ARG A 59 3.38 3.80 -13.56
N ALA A 60 4.01 4.32 -14.62
CA ALA A 60 5.41 4.03 -14.90
C ALA A 60 6.27 4.35 -13.66
N PRO A 61 7.05 3.38 -13.14
CA PRO A 61 7.89 3.60 -11.97
C PRO A 61 9.09 4.48 -12.34
N SER A 62 9.67 5.15 -11.35
CA SER A 62 11.03 5.68 -11.46
C SER A 62 12.01 4.76 -10.73
N GLU A 63 13.31 5.07 -10.79
CA GLU A 63 14.34 4.34 -10.06
C GLU A 63 14.13 4.33 -8.53
N HIS A 64 13.47 5.35 -7.99
CA HIS A 64 13.40 5.59 -6.55
C HIS A 64 11.98 5.57 -5.98
N ARG A 65 10.95 5.56 -6.83
CA ARG A 65 9.57 5.50 -6.36
C ARG A 65 8.65 4.75 -7.31
N THR A 66 7.60 4.18 -6.74
CA THR A 66 6.42 3.79 -7.49
C THR A 66 5.27 4.69 -7.08
N VAL A 67 4.35 4.93 -8.02
CA VAL A 67 3.10 5.59 -7.69
C VAL A 67 1.91 4.82 -8.25
N SER A 68 0.85 4.70 -7.45
CA SER A 68 -0.30 3.84 -7.78
C SER A 68 -1.59 4.34 -7.16
N ASP A 69 -2.70 3.98 -7.78
CA ASP A 69 -4.03 4.08 -7.19
C ASP A 69 -4.47 2.69 -6.71
N LEU A 70 -5.14 2.64 -5.57
CA LEU A 70 -5.73 1.42 -5.01
C LEU A 70 -7.24 1.58 -4.88
N SER A 71 -7.99 0.56 -5.27
CA SER A 71 -9.44 0.51 -5.16
C SER A 71 -9.87 -0.74 -4.40
N PHE A 72 -10.73 -0.58 -3.40
CA PHE A 72 -11.26 -1.67 -2.60
C PHE A 72 -12.71 -1.94 -2.98
N VAL A 73 -12.99 -3.15 -3.47
CA VAL A 73 -14.29 -3.51 -4.05
C VAL A 73 -14.88 -4.69 -3.29
N ASP A 74 -16.14 -4.56 -2.86
CA ASP A 74 -16.85 -5.63 -2.19
C ASP A 74 -17.30 -6.75 -3.17
N PRO A 75 -17.81 -7.88 -2.67
CA PRO A 75 -18.28 -8.97 -3.55
C PRO A 75 -19.43 -8.59 -4.48
N ALA A 76 -20.20 -7.54 -4.14
CA ALA A 76 -21.28 -7.02 -4.99
C ALA A 76 -20.76 -6.06 -6.07
N GLY A 77 -19.46 -5.79 -6.12
CA GLY A 77 -18.84 -4.89 -7.09
C GLY A 77 -18.88 -3.42 -6.69
N ARG A 78 -19.31 -3.10 -5.47
CA ARG A 78 -19.36 -1.72 -4.98
C ARG A 78 -18.00 -1.30 -4.46
N LEU A 79 -17.60 -0.08 -4.85
CA LEU A 79 -16.39 0.56 -4.38
C LEU A 79 -16.58 0.98 -2.93
N VAL A 80 -15.70 0.53 -2.04
CA VAL A 80 -15.74 0.81 -0.60
C VAL A 80 -14.86 2.00 -0.26
N ALA A 81 -13.63 1.99 -0.76
CA ALA A 81 -12.68 3.08 -0.60
C ALA A 81 -11.67 3.10 -1.75
N GLU A 82 -10.96 4.22 -1.87
CA GLU A 82 -9.81 4.38 -2.76
C GLU A 82 -8.67 5.08 -2.04
N LEU A 83 -7.43 4.67 -2.34
CA LEU A 83 -6.23 5.46 -2.11
C LEU A 83 -5.71 5.93 -3.45
N ARG A 84 -5.68 7.25 -3.66
CA ARG A 84 -5.20 7.85 -4.92
C ARG A 84 -3.83 8.45 -4.72
N ASP A 85 -3.03 8.37 -5.77
CA ASP A 85 -1.66 8.89 -5.80
C ASP A 85 -0.82 8.43 -4.60
N VAL A 86 -0.85 7.13 -4.30
CA VAL A 86 0.02 6.55 -3.27
C VAL A 86 1.44 6.53 -3.82
N GLU A 87 2.36 7.18 -3.10
CA GLU A 87 3.78 7.18 -3.42
C GLU A 87 4.55 6.29 -2.44
N MET A 88 5.22 5.28 -3.00
CA MET A 88 6.12 4.39 -2.27
C MET A 88 7.56 4.72 -2.65
N HIS A 89 8.38 5.14 -1.68
CA HIS A 89 9.81 5.41 -1.92
C HIS A 89 10.66 4.22 -1.52
N MET A 90 11.62 3.88 -2.39
CA MET A 90 12.54 2.78 -2.16
C MET A 90 13.51 3.14 -1.02
N LEU A 91 13.70 2.22 -0.07
CA LEU A 91 14.71 2.39 0.97
C LEU A 91 16.10 2.42 0.34
N ALA A 92 17.01 3.20 0.93
CA ALA A 92 18.42 3.14 0.55
C ALA A 92 18.91 1.68 0.57
N PRO A 93 19.82 1.29 -0.33
CA PRO A 93 20.44 -0.02 -0.26
C PRO A 93 20.99 -0.22 1.15
N SER A 94 20.68 -1.35 1.78
CA SER A 94 21.37 -1.73 3.02
C SER A 94 22.85 -1.91 2.70
N GLU A 95 23.74 -1.41 3.56
CA GLU A 95 25.16 -1.76 3.45
C GLU A 95 25.30 -3.29 3.41
N PRO A 96 26.18 -3.83 2.55
CA PRO A 96 26.44 -5.27 2.56
C PRO A 96 26.96 -5.65 3.95
N ALA A 97 26.44 -6.75 4.49
CA ALA A 97 26.90 -7.25 5.77
C ALA A 97 28.42 -7.47 5.73
N THR A 98 29.17 -6.72 6.53
CA THR A 98 30.61 -6.91 6.70
C THR A 98 30.83 -8.35 7.16
N THR A 99 31.31 -9.19 6.25
CA THR A 99 31.74 -10.55 6.59
C THR A 99 33.07 -10.42 7.32
N THR A 100 33.04 -10.33 8.64
CA THR A 100 34.23 -10.45 9.47
C THR A 100 34.68 -11.90 9.43
N SER A 101 35.53 -12.23 8.46
CA SER A 101 36.24 -13.51 8.44
C SER A 101 37.32 -13.47 9.51
N ASN A 102 37.04 -14.04 10.68
CA ASN A 102 38.09 -14.34 11.66
C ASN A 102 38.87 -15.56 11.15
N VAL A 103 40.11 -15.32 10.73
CA VAL A 103 41.16 -16.33 10.55
C VAL A 103 41.91 -16.49 11.86
#